data_AF-X1GV96-F1
#
_entry.id   AF-X1GV96-F1
#
_cell.length_a   1.000
_cell.length_b   1.000
_cell.length_c   1.000
_cell.angle_alpha   90.00
_cell.angle_beta   90.00
_cell.angle_gamma   90.00
#
_symmetry.space_group_name_H-M   'P 1'
#
loop_
_entity.id
_entity.type
_entity.pdbx_description
1 polymer ?
#
loop_
_entity_poly.entity_id
_entity_poly.type
_entity_poly.pdbx_seq_one_letter_code
_entity_poly.pdbx_strand_id
1 'polypeptide(L)'
;LIAFHLRIDPSLSGLDTDLRKIGIHPDYFEIYKTLAYPIPPVADIITMAVREAFTPDIAARFGQYEDYPRSFVISSSLIKDKT
;
A
#
# COMPACT_ATOMS: atom_id res chain seq x y z
N LEU A 1 4.57 19.04 -13.35
CA LEU A 1 4.64 20.11 -12.33
C LEU A 1 4.37 19.56 -10.92
N ILE A 2 3.17 19.04 -10.65
CA ILE A 2 2.78 18.50 -9.33
C ILE A 2 3.75 17.45 -8.79
N ALA A 3 4.05 16.40 -9.57
CA ALA A 3 4.99 15.35 -9.15
C ALA A 3 6.42 15.86 -8.91
N PHE A 4 6.82 16.95 -9.55
CA PHE A 4 8.13 17.58 -9.31
C PHE A 4 8.13 18.33 -7.98
N HIS A 5 7.09 19.13 -7.70
CA HIS A 5 6.91 19.79 -6.41
C HIS A 5 6.85 18.78 -5.26
N LEU A 6 6.08 17.69 -5.39
CA LEU A 6 6.00 16.62 -4.38
C LEU A 6 7.35 15.98 -4.02
N ARG A 7 8.33 15.98 -4.94
CA ARG A 7 9.68 15.45 -4.66
C ARG A 7 10.56 16.41 -3.88
N ILE A 8 10.28 17.71 -3.95
CA ILE A 8 11.09 18.77 -3.33
C ILE A 8 10.45 19.20 -2.01
N ASP A 9 9.15 19.49 -2.04
CA ASP A 9 8.35 19.93 -0.92
C ASP A 9 6.95 19.28 -0.99
N PRO A 10 6.66 18.32 -0.09
CA PRO A 10 5.37 17.63 -0.08
C PRO A 10 4.20 18.54 0.33
N SER A 11 4.45 19.74 0.88
CA SER A 11 3.40 20.71 1.20
C SER A 11 2.90 21.51 0.00
N LEU A 12 3.55 21.36 -1.17
CA LEU A 12 3.21 22.06 -2.42
C LEU A 12 3.23 23.59 -2.31
N SER A 13 4.01 24.15 -1.37
CA SER A 13 3.99 25.60 -1.08
C SER A 13 4.36 26.47 -2.29
N GLY A 14 5.20 25.97 -3.19
CA GLY A 14 5.62 26.66 -4.41
C GLY A 14 4.69 26.46 -5.62
N LEU A 15 3.70 25.55 -5.53
CA LEU A 15 2.91 25.12 -6.68
C LEU A 15 2.07 26.25 -7.27
N ASP A 16 1.42 27.05 -6.41
CA ASP A 16 0.52 28.14 -6.82
C ASP A 16 1.27 29.21 -7.64
N THR A 17 2.52 29.48 -7.28
CA THR A 17 3.38 30.42 -8.00
C THR A 17 3.68 29.91 -9.40
N ASP A 18 4.00 28.63 -9.54
CA ASP A 18 4.31 28.04 -10.85
C ASP A 18 3.05 27.83 -11.71
N LEU A 19 1.91 27.49 -11.12
CA LEU A 19 0.62 27.45 -11.81
C LEU A 19 0.23 28.81 -12.37
N ARG A 20 0.48 29.89 -11.61
CA ARG A 20 0.26 31.27 -12.09
C ARG A 20 1.17 31.63 -13.27
N LYS A 21 2.46 31.23 -13.23
CA LYS A 21 3.43 31.50 -14.32
C LYS A 21 3.00 30.89 -15.65
N ILE A 22 2.29 29.77 -15.62
CA ILE A 22 1.79 29.09 -16.83
C ILE A 22 0.34 29.47 -17.19
N GLY A 23 -0.24 30.47 -16.52
CA GLY A 23 -1.54 31.04 -16.87
C GLY A 23 -2.76 30.31 -16.30
N ILE A 24 -2.60 29.43 -15.30
CA ILE A 24 -3.74 28.82 -14.62
C ILE A 24 -4.41 29.86 -13.70
N HIS A 25 -5.73 29.96 -13.79
CA HIS A 25 -6.49 30.87 -12.94
C HIS A 25 -6.46 30.38 -11.47
N PRO A 26 -6.31 31.28 -10.47
CA PRO A 26 -6.23 30.92 -9.05
C PRO A 26 -7.36 30.03 -8.55
N ASP A 27 -8.58 30.20 -9.09
CA ASP A 27 -9.76 29.40 -8.73
C ASP A 27 -9.57 27.89 -9.01
N TYR A 28 -8.64 27.52 -9.90
CA TYR A 28 -8.35 26.12 -10.20
C TYR A 28 -7.19 25.54 -9.38
N PHE A 29 -6.47 26.33 -8.56
CA PHE A 29 -5.28 25.86 -7.86
C PHE A 29 -5.58 24.67 -6.94
N GLU A 30 -6.70 24.73 -6.23
CA GLU A 30 -7.13 23.62 -5.37
C GLU A 30 -7.39 22.34 -6.15
N ILE A 31 -7.96 22.42 -7.37
CA ILE A 31 -8.16 21.25 -8.24
C ILE A 31 -6.82 20.61 -8.64
N TYR A 32 -5.77 21.41 -8.87
CA TYR A 32 -4.45 20.84 -9.15
C TYR A 32 -3.81 20.23 -7.89
N LYS A 33 -4.08 20.78 -6.70
CA LYS A 33 -3.62 20.20 -5.44
C LYS A 33 -4.33 18.89 -5.12
N THR A 34 -5.60 18.72 -5.49
CA THR A 34 -6.29 17.43 -5.27
C THR A 34 -5.69 16.29 -6.11
N LEU A 35 -5.14 16.59 -7.29
CA LEU A 35 -4.38 15.61 -8.10
C LEU A 35 -3.08 15.16 -7.42
N ALA A 36 -2.63 15.87 -6.39
CA ALA A 36 -1.45 15.54 -5.62
C ALA A 36 -1.70 14.54 -4.49
N TYR A 37 -2.92 14.01 -4.34
CA TYR A 37 -3.20 12.83 -3.52
C TYR A 37 -2.98 11.57 -4.36
N PRO A 38 -1.76 11.01 -4.43
CA PRO A 38 -1.59 9.68 -5.00
C PRO A 38 -2.33 8.70 -4.09
N ILE A 39 -3.27 7.95 -4.67
CA ILE A 39 -3.71 6.70 -4.04
C ILE A 39 -2.47 5.79 -4.07
N PRO A 40 -1.96 5.33 -2.92
CA PRO A 40 -0.84 4.40 -2.91
C PRO A 40 -1.20 3.19 -3.79
N PRO A 41 -0.29 2.70 -4.64
CA PRO A 41 -0.57 1.55 -5.48
C PRO A 41 -0.94 0.35 -4.59
N VAL A 42 -1.73 -0.57 -5.13
CA VAL A 42 -2.22 -1.75 -4.37
C VAL A 42 -1.07 -2.51 -3.72
N ALA A 43 0.08 -2.62 -4.38
CA ALA A 43 1.27 -3.26 -3.82
C ALA A 43 1.76 -2.56 -2.54
N ASP A 44 1.80 -1.22 -2.50
CA ASP A 44 2.24 -0.47 -1.32
C ASP A 44 1.25 -0.66 -0.17
N ILE A 45 -0.06 -0.63 -0.46
CA ILE A 45 -1.11 -0.90 0.54
C ILE A 45 -0.95 -2.32 1.13
N ILE A 46 -0.75 -3.34 0.28
CA ILE A 46 -0.52 -4.72 0.72
C ILE A 46 0.74 -4.80 1.57
N THR A 47 1.83 -4.18 1.15
CA THR A 47 3.12 -4.25 1.86
C THR A 47 3.04 -3.58 3.23
N MET A 48 2.32 -2.47 3.34
CA MET A 48 2.03 -1.82 4.62
C MET A 48 1.14 -2.71 5.51
N ALA A 49 0.08 -3.29 4.97
CA ALA A 49 -0.84 -4.15 5.71
C ALA A 49 -0.17 -5.45 6.20
N VAL A 50 0.67 -6.08 5.38
CA VAL A 50 1.41 -7.30 5.73
C VAL A 50 2.38 -7.05 6.88
N ARG A 51 3.07 -5.90 6.92
CA ARG A 51 3.96 -5.59 8.06
C ARG A 51 3.23 -5.57 9.39
N GLU A 52 2.01 -5.04 9.41
CA GLU A 52 1.18 -4.99 10.61
C GLU A 52 0.57 -6.36 10.96
N ALA A 53 0.13 -7.13 9.96
CA ALA A 53 -0.56 -8.41 10.15
C ALA A 53 0.30 -9.55 10.73
N PHE A 54 1.63 -9.41 10.71
CA PHE A 54 2.59 -10.44 11.16
C PHE A 54 3.39 -10.04 12.40
N THR A 55 2.93 -9.04 13.17
CA THR A 55 3.50 -8.78 14.50
C THR A 55 3.31 -10.02 15.41
N PRO A 56 4.25 -10.33 16.33
CA PRO A 56 4.18 -11.56 17.13
C PRO A 56 2.85 -11.74 17.87
N ASP A 57 2.30 -10.67 18.43
CA ASP A 57 1.02 -10.66 19.15
C ASP A 57 -0.20 -10.94 18.25
N ILE A 58 -0.14 -10.55 16.97
CA ILE A 58 -1.19 -10.82 15.99
C ILE A 58 -1.03 -12.23 15.44
N ALA A 59 0.18 -12.63 15.08
CA ALA A 59 0.49 -13.97 14.60
C ALA A 59 0.08 -15.06 15.62
N ALA A 60 0.35 -14.83 16.91
CA ALA A 60 -0.08 -15.73 17.98
C ALA A 60 -1.62 -15.78 18.11
N ARG A 61 -2.31 -14.64 18.03
CA ARG A 61 -3.78 -14.58 18.11
C ARG A 61 -4.48 -15.35 16.99
N PHE A 62 -3.89 -15.40 15.81
CA PHE A 62 -4.44 -16.11 14.66
C PHE A 62 -3.87 -17.52 14.48
N GLY A 63 -3.11 -18.04 15.46
CA GLY A 63 -2.56 -19.39 15.40
C GLY A 63 -1.58 -19.60 14.24
N GLN A 64 -0.92 -18.55 13.76
CA GLN A 64 -0.02 -18.66 12.59
C GLN A 64 1.24 -19.50 12.87
N TYR A 65 1.56 -19.75 14.15
CA TYR A 65 2.63 -20.64 14.58
C TYR A 65 2.18 -22.10 14.76
N GLU A 66 0.87 -22.37 14.65
CA GLU A 66 0.34 -23.73 14.78
C GLU A 66 0.55 -24.51 13.49
N ASP A 67 0.90 -25.79 13.62
CA ASP A 67 0.94 -26.70 12.49
C ASP A 67 -0.46 -26.90 11.89
N TYR A 68 -0.48 -27.20 10.59
CA TYR A 68 -1.72 -27.51 9.90
C TYR A 68 -2.44 -28.71 10.55
N PRO A 69 -3.79 -28.74 10.54
CA PRO A 69 -4.56 -29.81 11.16
C PRO A 69 -4.10 -31.19 10.68
N ARG A 70 -3.89 -32.12 11.63
CA ARG A 70 -3.44 -33.50 11.35
C ARG A 70 -4.30 -34.24 10.33
N SER A 71 -5.58 -33.88 10.19
CA SER A 71 -6.48 -34.41 9.15
C SER A 71 -5.98 -34.18 7.73
N PHE A 72 -5.17 -33.15 7.48
CA PHE A 72 -4.55 -32.89 6.17
C PHE A 72 -3.32 -33.77 5.90
N VAL A 73 -2.64 -34.30 6.93
CA VAL A 73 -1.48 -35.20 6.75
C VAL A 73 -1.93 -36.54 6.16
N ILE A 74 -3.07 -37.07 6.62
CA ILE A 74 -3.58 -38.40 6.28
C ILE A 74 -3.88 -38.54 4.78
N SER A 75 -4.32 -37.47 4.10
CA SER A 75 -4.58 -37.53 2.65
C SER A 75 -3.30 -37.59 1.81
N SER A 76 -2.19 -37.05 2.32
CA SER A 76 -0.91 -37.01 1.59
C SER A 76 -0.12 -38.32 1.65
N SER A 77 -0.29 -39.12 2.70
CA SER A 77 0.31 -40.46 2.81
C SER A 77 -0.40 -41.48 1.92
N LEU A 78 -1.72 -41.34 1.73
CA LEU A 78 -2.52 -42.21 0.85
C LEU A 78 -2.18 -42.09 -0.65
N ILE A 79 -1.51 -41.00 -1.06
CA ILE A 79 -1.09 -40.79 -2.46
C ILE A 79 0.27 -41.46 -2.73
N LYS A 80 1.15 -41.54 -1.72
CA LYS A 80 2.50 -42.14 -1.89
C LYS A 80 2.49 -43.67 -1.96
N ASP A 81 1.49 -44.33 -1.37
CA ASP A 81 1.34 -45.80 -1.40
C ASP A 81 0.73 -46.35 -2.71
N LYS A 82 0.40 -45.48 -3.68
CA LYS A 82 -0.28 -45.87 -4.92
C LYS A 82 0.57 -45.70 -6.20
N THR A 83 1.89 -45.55 -6.05
CA THR A 83 2.88 -45.52 -7.16
C THR A 83 3.98 -46.52 -6.89
#